data_AF-A0A7K2PBV4-F1
#
_entry.id   AF-A0A7K2PBV4-F1
#
_cell.length_a   1.000
_cell.length_b   1.000
_cell.length_c   1.000
_cell.angle_alpha   90.00
_cell.angle_beta   90.00
_cell.angle_gamma   90.00
#
_symmetry.space_group_name_H-M   'P 1'
#
loop_
_entity.id
_entity.type
_entity.pdbx_description
1 polymer ?
#
loop_
_entity_poly.entity_id
_entity_poly.type
_entity_poly.pdbx_seq_one_letter_code
_entity_poly.pdbx_strand_id
1 'polypeptide(L)'
;MTRTLVTYSDQDAAKKGLKNYVGTGRVTALGQALNQAYNGQGKNSGNHVVDGEQRQVFHASAGKAGTNASVTVFYYPKEPSGSFHLVALGEHASADLYKIDKGLGQDQAPFQKKKTVGPEGR
;
A
#
# COMPACT_ATOMS: atom_id res chain seq x y z
N MET A 1 1.33 -16.81 -3.62
CA MET A 1 -0.05 -16.35 -3.86
C MET A 1 -0.26 -15.06 -3.07
N THR A 2 -0.75 -14.01 -3.72
CA THR A 2 -1.02 -12.72 -3.07
C THR A 2 -2.34 -12.80 -2.31
N ARG A 3 -2.37 -12.22 -1.11
CA ARG A 3 -3.56 -12.17 -0.26
C ARG A 3 -3.87 -10.76 0.21
N THR A 4 -5.12 -10.51 0.56
CA THR A 4 -5.47 -9.33 1.34
C THR A 4 -4.85 -9.45 2.73
N LEU A 5 -4.04 -8.46 3.12
CA LEU A 5 -3.43 -8.42 4.44
C LEU A 5 -4.41 -7.93 5.49
N VAL A 6 -5.07 -6.81 5.20
CA VAL A 6 -6.03 -6.15 6.10
C VAL A 6 -7.08 -5.44 5.26
N THR A 7 -8.31 -5.43 5.76
CA THR A 7 -9.40 -4.62 5.20
C THR A 7 -9.78 -3.53 6.19
N TYR A 8 -9.92 -2.30 5.72
CA TYR A 8 -10.41 -1.17 6.50
C TYR A 8 -11.71 -0.65 5.91
N SER A 9 -12.72 -0.44 6.77
CA SER A 9 -14.04 0.08 6.40
C SER A 9 -13.98 1.50 5.85
N ASP A 10 -13.06 2.30 6.37
CA ASP A 10 -12.95 3.73 6.11
C ASP A 10 -11.52 4.21 6.38
N GLN A 11 -11.28 5.45 5.96
CA GLN A 11 -9.96 6.06 6.01
C GLN A 11 -9.42 6.22 7.44
N ASP A 12 -10.28 6.54 8.41
CA ASP A 12 -9.88 6.74 9.80
C ASP A 12 -9.46 5.40 10.43
N ALA A 13 -10.19 4.33 10.13
CA ALA A 13 -9.82 2.97 10.51
C ALA A 13 -8.47 2.56 9.90
N ALA A 14 -8.25 2.85 8.62
CA ALA A 14 -6.97 2.58 7.95
C ALA A 14 -5.82 3.35 8.59
N LYS A 15 -6.01 4.65 8.83
CA LYS A 15 -4.99 5.51 9.45
C LYS A 15 -4.66 5.03 10.86
N LYS A 16 -5.67 4.70 11.67
CA LYS A 16 -5.48 4.17 13.03
C LYS A 16 -4.75 2.83 13.02
N GLY A 17 -5.15 1.92 12.13
CA GLY A 17 -4.55 0.59 12.02
C GLY A 17 -3.10 0.62 11.53
N LEU A 18 -2.79 1.47 10.54
CA LEU A 18 -1.47 1.55 9.93
C LEU A 18 -0.48 2.42 10.70
N LYS A 19 -0.94 3.32 11.57
CA LYS A 19 -0.08 4.23 12.37
C LYS A 19 1.02 3.50 13.13
N ASN A 20 0.73 2.34 13.69
CA ASN A 20 1.71 1.55 14.47
C ASN A 20 2.79 0.91 13.58
N TYR A 21 2.49 0.64 12.31
CA TYR A 21 3.45 0.05 11.37
C TYR A 21 4.37 1.12 10.77
N VAL A 22 3.84 2.31 10.50
CA VAL A 22 4.65 3.40 9.95
C VAL A 22 5.46 4.14 11.02
N GLY A 23 5.03 4.13 12.28
CA GLY A 23 5.67 4.90 13.35
C GLY A 23 5.34 6.40 13.29
N THR A 24 5.60 7.12 14.38
CA THR A 24 5.14 8.51 14.58
C THR A 24 5.67 9.49 13.54
N GLY A 25 6.92 9.34 13.11
CA GLY A 25 7.56 10.23 12.12
C GLY A 25 6.98 10.15 10.69
N ARG A 26 6.12 9.17 10.41
CA ARG A 26 5.55 8.92 9.07
C ARG A 26 4.02 9.06 9.01
N VAL A 27 3.38 9.46 10.11
CA VAL A 27 1.91 9.54 10.20
C VAL A 27 1.32 10.56 9.21
N THR A 28 2.01 11.68 8.99
CA THR A 28 1.59 12.68 8.00
C THR A 28 1.62 12.11 6.58
N ALA A 29 2.70 11.44 6.21
CA ALA A 29 2.82 10.79 4.90
C ALA A 29 1.78 9.67 4.74
N LEU A 30 1.55 8.85 5.77
CA LEU A 30 0.47 7.86 5.76
C LEU A 30 -0.89 8.52 5.51
N GLY A 31 -1.20 9.62 6.19
CA GLY A 31 -2.45 10.35 5.99
C GLY A 31 -2.63 10.85 4.56
N GLN A 32 -1.56 11.40 3.96
CA GLN A 32 -1.58 11.87 2.57
C GLN A 32 -1.73 10.73 1.56
N ALA A 33 -1.02 9.61 1.75
CA ALA A 33 -1.15 8.43 0.90
C ALA A 33 -2.56 7.83 0.97
N LEU A 34 -3.15 7.77 2.18
CA LEU A 34 -4.53 7.33 2.35
C LEU A 34 -5.54 8.32 1.72
N ASN A 35 -5.34 9.64 1.85
CA ASN A 35 -6.19 10.63 1.17
C ASN A 35 -6.23 10.36 -0.35
N GLN A 36 -5.04 10.19 -0.96
CA GLN A 36 -4.95 9.85 -2.37
C GLN A 36 -5.67 8.54 -2.70
N ALA A 37 -5.49 7.51 -1.87
CA ALA A 37 -6.11 6.22 -2.09
C ALA A 37 -7.64 6.27 -2.07
N TYR A 38 -8.22 6.89 -1.04
CA TYR A 38 -9.67 7.01 -0.86
C TYR A 38 -10.33 8.02 -1.81
N ASN A 39 -9.58 9.01 -2.29
CA ASN A 39 -10.06 9.97 -3.29
C ASN A 39 -9.93 9.44 -4.74
N GLY A 40 -9.58 8.16 -4.94
CA GLY A 40 -9.43 7.57 -6.27
C GLY A 40 -8.21 8.07 -7.05
N GLN A 41 -7.21 8.64 -6.37
CA GLN A 41 -5.99 9.19 -6.97
C GLN A 41 -4.82 8.20 -6.97
N GLY A 42 -5.07 6.94 -6.63
CA GLY A 42 -4.08 5.87 -6.73
C GLY A 42 -3.66 5.62 -8.18
N LYS A 43 -2.40 5.25 -8.37
CA LYS A 43 -1.83 4.88 -9.68
C LYS A 43 -1.94 3.38 -9.90
N ASN A 44 -2.12 2.99 -11.16
CA ASN A 44 -2.23 1.59 -11.55
C ASN A 44 -0.96 0.79 -11.19
N SER A 45 -1.14 -0.36 -10.53
CA SER A 45 -0.09 -1.32 -10.15
C SER A 45 -0.27 -2.68 -10.83
N GLY A 46 -1.08 -2.77 -11.88
CA GLY A 46 -1.39 -3.98 -12.62
C GLY A 46 -2.50 -4.83 -12.00
N ASN A 47 -2.91 -5.85 -12.76
CA ASN A 47 -3.86 -6.86 -12.32
C ASN A 47 -3.12 -8.02 -11.65
N HIS A 48 -3.61 -8.43 -10.48
CA HIS A 48 -3.01 -9.46 -9.65
C HIS A 48 -4.06 -10.47 -9.19
N VAL A 49 -3.67 -11.73 -9.02
CA VAL A 49 -4.51 -12.73 -8.36
C VAL A 49 -4.38 -12.53 -6.85
N VAL A 50 -5.38 -11.91 -6.24
CA VAL A 50 -5.47 -11.66 -4.79
C VAL A 50 -6.61 -12.48 -4.21
N ASP A 51 -6.29 -13.32 -3.22
CA ASP A 51 -7.24 -14.26 -2.61
C ASP A 51 -7.95 -15.17 -3.63
N GLY A 52 -7.28 -15.46 -4.75
CA GLY A 52 -7.79 -16.34 -5.81
C GLY A 52 -8.57 -15.62 -6.90
N GLU A 53 -8.82 -14.31 -6.76
CA GLU A 53 -9.55 -13.51 -7.74
C GLU A 53 -8.64 -12.49 -8.44
N GLN A 54 -8.91 -12.22 -9.71
CA GLN A 54 -8.22 -11.14 -10.43
C GLN A 54 -8.69 -9.78 -9.90
N ARG A 55 -7.74 -8.99 -9.38
CA ARG A 55 -7.96 -7.65 -8.83
C ARG A 55 -7.02 -6.65 -9.48
N GLN A 56 -7.57 -5.51 -9.87
CA GLN A 56 -6.79 -4.33 -10.22
C GLN A 56 -6.21 -3.72 -8.94
N VAL A 57 -4.89 -3.77 -8.79
CA VAL A 57 -4.20 -3.16 -7.66
C VAL A 57 -3.76 -1.75 -8.05
N PHE A 58 -3.77 -0.86 -7.07
CA PHE A 58 -3.30 0.51 -7.16
C PHE A 58 -2.25 0.76 -6.07
N HIS A 59 -1.45 1.80 -6.27
CA HIS A 59 -0.60 2.35 -5.23
C HIS A 59 -0.83 3.84 -5.06
N ALA A 60 -0.76 4.29 -3.81
CA ALA A 60 -0.73 5.71 -3.46
C ALA A 60 0.46 5.95 -2.53
N SER A 61 1.17 7.05 -2.74
CA SER A 61 2.42 7.32 -2.04
C SER A 61 2.57 8.79 -1.67
N ALA A 62 3.19 9.02 -0.52
CA ALA A 62 3.50 10.37 -0.03
C ALA A 62 4.83 10.39 0.72
N GLY A 63 5.40 11.59 0.84
CA GLY A 63 6.75 11.81 1.34
C GLY A 63 7.80 11.78 0.23
N LYS A 64 9.05 12.12 0.58
CA LYS A 64 10.15 12.24 -0.39
C LYS A 64 10.93 10.93 -0.49
N ALA A 65 11.17 10.46 -1.72
CA ALA A 65 12.04 9.32 -1.98
C ALA A 65 13.45 9.54 -1.38
N GLY A 66 14.07 8.47 -0.88
CA GLY A 66 15.39 8.54 -0.23
C GLY A 66 15.39 9.16 1.17
N THR A 67 14.21 9.51 1.70
CA THR A 67 14.03 9.85 3.11
C THR A 67 13.25 8.73 3.81
N ASN A 68 13.60 8.42 5.06
CA ASN A 68 12.83 7.49 5.91
C ASN A 68 11.45 8.05 6.31
N ALA A 69 10.89 8.97 5.52
CA ALA A 69 9.66 9.70 5.78
C ALA A 69 8.56 9.43 4.73
N SER A 70 8.78 8.51 3.78
CA SER A 70 7.78 8.15 2.79
C SER A 70 6.94 6.93 3.19
N VAL A 71 5.70 6.91 2.72
CA VAL A 71 4.76 5.80 2.88
C VAL A 71 4.13 5.53 1.52
N THR A 72 4.06 4.27 1.14
CA THR A 72 3.34 3.78 -0.04
C THR A 72 2.40 2.68 0.41
N VAL A 73 1.14 2.79 0.01
CA VAL A 73 0.14 1.73 0.21
C VAL A 73 -0.20 1.11 -1.13
N PHE A 74 -0.14 -0.22 -1.21
CA PHE A 74 -0.65 -1.01 -2.32
C PHE A 74 -1.98 -1.59 -1.91
N TYR A 75 -3.01 -1.36 -2.72
CA TYR A 75 -4.39 -1.64 -2.32
C TYR A 75 -5.28 -1.91 -3.52
N TYR A 76 -6.46 -2.47 -3.27
CA TYR A 76 -7.57 -2.38 -4.20
C TYR A 76 -8.82 -1.90 -3.46
N PRO A 77 -9.63 -1.01 -4.06
CA PRO A 77 -10.90 -0.62 -3.48
C PRO A 77 -11.92 -1.75 -3.63
N LYS A 78 -12.82 -1.90 -2.67
CA LYS A 78 -14.04 -2.71 -2.85
C LYS A 78 -15.23 -1.81 -2.98
N GLU A 79 -15.57 -1.57 -4.24
CA GLU A 79 -16.84 -0.97 -4.61
C GLU A 79 -18.00 -1.93 -4.28
N PRO A 80 -19.18 -1.42 -3.88
CA PRO A 80 -19.52 -0.01 -3.65
C PRO A 80 -19.23 0.46 -2.21
N SER A 81 -18.58 -0.37 -1.39
CA SER A 81 -18.46 -0.16 0.06
C SER A 81 -17.45 0.91 0.49
N GLY A 82 -16.65 1.46 -0.44
CA GLY A 82 -15.53 2.36 -0.10
C GLY A 82 -14.44 1.70 0.76
N SER A 83 -14.50 0.36 0.93
CA SER A 83 -13.53 -0.37 1.74
C SER A 83 -12.18 -0.43 1.06
N PHE A 84 -11.13 -0.33 1.86
CA PHE A 84 -9.74 -0.37 1.43
C PHE A 84 -9.15 -1.73 1.78
N HIS A 85 -8.70 -2.48 0.77
CA HIS A 85 -8.03 -3.76 0.96
C HIS A 85 -6.53 -3.59 0.77
N LEU A 86 -5.77 -3.69 1.85
CA LEU A 86 -4.32 -3.57 1.83
C LEU A 86 -3.70 -4.85 1.25
N VAL A 87 -2.89 -4.69 0.21
CA VAL A 87 -2.05 -5.75 -0.37
C VAL A 87 -0.63 -5.66 0.15
N ALA A 88 -0.07 -4.46 0.28
CA ALA A 88 1.24 -4.26 0.87
C ALA A 88 1.42 -2.81 1.36
N LEU A 89 2.35 -2.62 2.28
CA LEU A 89 2.86 -1.34 2.72
C LEU A 89 4.33 -1.25 2.32
N GLY A 90 4.79 -0.07 1.94
CA GLY A 90 6.19 0.17 1.64
C GLY A 90 6.57 1.63 1.81
N GLU A 91 7.79 1.94 1.36
CA GLU A 91 8.36 3.27 1.30
C GLU A 91 9.08 3.46 -0.04
N HIS A 92 9.16 4.70 -0.52
CA HIS A 92 9.90 5.01 -1.74
C HIS A 92 11.40 4.74 -1.53
N ALA A 93 11.93 3.81 -2.31
CA ALA A 93 13.37 3.63 -2.49
C ALA A 93 13.91 4.59 -3.57
N SER A 94 13.17 4.78 -4.66
CA SER A 94 13.45 5.77 -5.73
C SER A 94 12.13 6.24 -6.36
N ALA A 95 12.16 6.89 -7.53
CA ALA A 95 10.95 7.38 -8.21
C ALA A 95 9.90 6.28 -8.44
N ASP A 96 10.32 5.12 -8.96
CA ASP A 96 9.45 4.00 -9.33
C ASP A 96 9.80 2.71 -8.58
N LEU A 97 10.57 2.80 -7.49
CA LEU A 97 10.94 1.64 -6.67
C LEU A 97 10.48 1.83 -5.24
N TYR A 98 9.94 0.75 -4.68
CA TYR A 98 9.33 0.72 -3.37
C TYR A 98 9.91 -0.42 -2.54
N LYS A 99 10.41 -0.10 -1.35
CA LYS A 99 10.86 -1.10 -0.39
C LYS A 99 9.67 -1.56 0.43
N ILE A 100 9.31 -2.83 0.33
CA ILE A 100 8.16 -3.41 1.00
C ILE A 100 8.46 -3.66 2.48
N ASP A 101 7.51 -3.28 3.32
CA ASP A 101 7.58 -3.44 4.77
C ASP A 101 7.77 -4.91 5.17
N LYS A 102 8.47 -5.12 6.30
CA LYS A 102 8.78 -6.46 6.80
C LYS A 102 7.56 -7.20 7.36
N GLY A 103 6.58 -6.46 7.89
CA GLY A 103 5.37 -6.99 8.51
C GLY A 103 4.17 -6.97 7.57
N LEU A 104 4.09 -5.95 6.72
CA LEU A 104 2.97 -5.71 5.80
C LEU A 104 3.39 -5.83 4.33
N GLY A 105 3.86 -7.01 3.96
CA GLY A 105 4.08 -7.40 2.56
C GLY A 105 3.59 -8.83 2.31
N GLN A 106 3.88 -9.36 1.14
CA GLN A 106 3.55 -10.74 0.76
C GLN A 106 4.73 -11.70 1.05
N ASP A 107 4.44 -12.97 1.29
CA ASP A 107 5.49 -13.97 1.55
C ASP A 107 6.25 -14.36 0.27
N GLN A 108 5.61 -14.16 -0.88
CA GLN A 108 6.15 -14.36 -2.23
C GLN A 108 5.83 -13.13 -3.10
N ALA A 109 6.33 -13.11 -4.34
CA ALA A 109 5.92 -12.10 -5.31
C ALA A 109 4.41 -12.21 -5.65
N PRO A 110 3.80 -11.13 -6.18
CA PRO A 110 4.31 -9.75 -6.20
C PRO A 110 4.17 -9.06 -4.83
N PHE A 111 5.01 -8.04 -4.58
CA PHE A 111 5.10 -7.30 -3.29
C PHE A 111 5.70 -8.09 -2.12
N GLN A 112 6.76 -8.86 -2.39
CA GLN A 112 7.41 -9.66 -1.36
C GLN A 112 8.02 -8.79 -0.23
N LYS A 113 7.78 -9.18 1.03
CA LYS A 113 8.34 -8.53 2.23
C LYS A 113 9.86 -8.33 2.11
N LYS A 114 10.34 -7.16 2.56
CA LYS A 114 11.77 -6.77 2.56
C LYS A 114 12.44 -6.70 1.18
N LYS A 115 11.68 -6.80 0.09
CA LYS A 115 12.19 -6.59 -1.27
C LYS A 115 11.91 -5.17 -1.73
N THR A 116 12.77 -4.70 -2.63
CA THR A 116 12.50 -3.51 -3.44
C THR A 116 11.83 -3.97 -4.72
N VAL A 117 10.68 -3.39 -5.02
CA VAL A 117 9.84 -3.77 -6.17
C VAL A 117 9.44 -2.54 -6.97
N GLY A 118 9.14 -2.71 -8.25
CA GLY A 118 8.51 -1.69 -9.07
C GLY A 118 7.04 -1.44 -8.72
N PRO A 119 6.35 -0.55 -9.46
CA PRO A 119 4.96 -0.21 -9.20
C PRO A 119 4.01 -1.42 -9.26
N GLU A 120 4.37 -2.43 -10.04
CA GLU A 120 3.60 -3.67 -10.21
C GLU A 120 4.01 -4.78 -9.24
N GLY A 121 4.89 -4.50 -8.28
CA GLY A 121 5.29 -5.47 -7.26
C GLY A 121 6.32 -6.52 -7.71
N ARG A 122 6.93 -6.32 -8.89
CA ARG A 122 8.04 -7.11 -9.45
C ARG A 122 9.32 -6.29 -9.54
#